data_AF-A0A7S2F8B8-F1
#
_entry.id   AF-A0A7S2F8B8-F1
#
_cell.length_a   1.000
_cell.length_b   1.000
_cell.length_c   1.000
_cell.angle_alpha   90.00
_cell.angle_beta   90.00
_cell.angle_gamma   90.00
#
_symmetry.space_group_name_H-M   'P 1'
#
loop_
_entity.id
_entity.type
_entity.pdbx_description
1 polymer ?
#
loop_
_entity_poly.entity_id
_entity_poly.type
_entity_poly.pdbx_seq_one_letter_code
_entity_poly.pdbx_strand_id
1 'polypeptide(L)'
;GQGNGGFGAEYVNTTHARVGYLGSKRLRPRRTGVRWVAGGEYEVAWVIQANHGGGYSYRLCPAGSALNEDCFNSYPLEMVGRSALRWGGVGGRTLPFDPVTVTEGTKAGVMWRRNPVPRAWKTKDGKWGQGSNHLQTGMGFQPVCEDHGMDREGTQQSCTGEWGPYNMEIVDRVAIPKNLPAGEWVLNWRMDQEESNQIWQSCADVTVAAADVGAVLV
;
A
#
# COMPACT_ATOMS: atom_id res chain seq x y z
N GLY A 1 -24.08 -8.41 -10.90
CA GLY A 1 -23.87 -6.96 -10.72
C GLY A 1 -24.40 -6.62 -9.35
N GLN A 2 -23.54 -6.12 -8.46
CA GLN A 2 -23.96 -5.77 -7.10
C GLN A 2 -24.67 -4.41 -7.15
N GLY A 3 -25.86 -4.35 -6.56
CA GLY A 3 -26.84 -3.27 -6.71
C GLY A 3 -26.51 -1.99 -5.95
N ASN A 4 -27.40 -1.00 -6.08
CA ASN A 4 -27.24 0.34 -5.52
C ASN A 4 -27.26 0.33 -3.99
N GLY A 5 -26.14 0.78 -3.40
CA GLY A 5 -26.03 1.23 -2.02
C GLY A 5 -25.55 0.18 -1.03
N GLY A 6 -24.30 0.32 -0.58
CA GLY A 6 -23.73 -0.43 0.55
C GLY A 6 -22.67 -1.43 0.13
N PHE A 7 -21.40 -1.00 0.21
CA PHE A 7 -20.19 -1.82 0.04
C PHE A 7 -19.89 -2.24 -1.40
N GLY A 8 -18.94 -1.54 -2.01
CA GLY A 8 -18.50 -1.73 -3.39
C GLY A 8 -17.59 -0.60 -3.85
N ALA A 9 -16.92 -0.79 -5.00
CA ALA A 9 -16.01 0.20 -5.58
C ALA A 9 -16.69 1.56 -5.79
N GLU A 10 -16.04 2.64 -5.37
CA GLU A 10 -16.46 4.00 -5.69
C GLU A 10 -16.08 4.31 -7.14
N TYR A 11 -17.09 4.47 -8.00
CA TYR A 11 -16.87 4.84 -9.38
C TYR A 11 -16.84 6.36 -9.52
N VAL A 12 -15.64 6.91 -9.69
CA VAL A 12 -15.46 8.31 -10.04
C VAL A 12 -15.51 8.43 -11.56
N ASN A 13 -16.38 9.29 -12.08
CA ASN A 13 -16.40 9.59 -13.50
C ASN A 13 -15.15 10.40 -13.86
N THR A 14 -14.32 9.90 -14.78
CA THR A 14 -13.07 10.58 -15.18
C THR A 14 -13.03 10.76 -16.69
N THR A 15 -12.31 11.78 -17.15
CA THR A 15 -11.98 11.98 -18.57
C THR A 15 -10.91 11.02 -19.08
N HIS A 16 -10.27 10.23 -18.20
CA HIS A 16 -9.07 9.44 -18.48
C HIS A 16 -9.34 7.93 -18.60
N ALA A 17 -10.35 7.43 -17.89
CA ALA A 17 -10.68 6.01 -17.83
C ALA A 17 -12.19 5.82 -17.69
N ARG A 18 -12.67 4.68 -18.20
CA ARG A 18 -14.06 4.23 -18.05
C ARG A 18 -14.08 2.85 -17.39
N VAL A 19 -15.18 2.53 -16.72
CA VAL A 19 -15.39 1.20 -16.14
C VAL A 19 -15.19 0.13 -17.21
N GLY A 20 -14.42 -0.92 -16.87
CA GLY A 20 -14.07 -2.01 -17.79
C GLY A 20 -12.84 -1.76 -18.67
N TYR A 21 -12.16 -0.61 -18.55
CA TYR A 21 -10.88 -0.40 -19.23
C TYR A 21 -9.80 -1.31 -18.64
N LEU A 22 -9.22 -2.15 -19.49
CA LEU A 22 -8.00 -2.87 -19.14
C LEU A 22 -6.85 -1.87 -19.01
N GLY A 23 -6.36 -1.67 -17.79
CA GLY A 23 -5.32 -0.68 -17.46
C GLY A 23 -4.15 -0.73 -18.44
N SER A 24 -3.47 -1.87 -18.52
CA SER A 24 -2.28 -2.10 -19.35
C SER A 24 -2.51 -2.10 -20.86
N LYS A 25 -3.76 -2.04 -21.33
CA LYS A 25 -4.09 -2.09 -22.77
C LYS A 25 -4.74 -0.81 -23.29
N ARG A 26 -5.36 -0.03 -22.40
CA ARG A 26 -6.18 1.13 -22.78
C ARG A 26 -5.71 2.42 -22.13
N LEU A 27 -5.15 2.36 -20.92
CA LEU A 27 -4.62 3.54 -20.27
C LEU A 27 -3.23 3.84 -20.82
N ARG A 28 -3.00 5.11 -21.14
CA ARG A 28 -1.67 5.58 -21.51
C ARG A 28 -0.82 5.65 -20.24
N PRO A 29 0.47 5.30 -20.31
CA PRO A 29 1.39 5.54 -19.21
C PRO A 29 1.32 7.00 -18.77
N ARG A 30 1.23 7.23 -17.47
CA ARG A 30 1.20 8.58 -16.91
C ARG A 30 2.64 9.07 -16.82
N ARG A 31 2.93 10.25 -17.39
CA ARG A 31 4.20 10.94 -17.17
C ARG A 31 4.21 11.53 -15.75
N THR A 32 4.47 10.68 -14.77
CA THR A 32 4.45 11.04 -13.34
C THR A 32 5.60 11.99 -12.98
N GLY A 33 6.69 11.98 -13.75
CA GLY A 33 7.94 12.66 -13.40
C GLY A 33 8.71 11.96 -12.29
N VAL A 34 8.20 10.83 -11.78
CA VAL A 34 8.86 10.04 -10.74
C VAL A 34 10.04 9.32 -11.37
N ARG A 35 11.24 9.70 -10.92
CA ARG A 35 12.50 9.12 -11.35
C ARG A 35 13.23 8.54 -10.15
N TRP A 36 13.51 7.26 -10.22
CA TRP A 36 14.31 6.53 -9.23
C TRP A 36 15.68 6.20 -9.82
N VAL A 37 16.66 5.95 -8.96
CA VAL A 37 18.03 5.56 -9.31
C VAL A 37 18.24 4.17 -8.74
N ALA A 38 18.78 3.26 -9.55
CA ALA A 38 19.11 1.91 -9.08
C ALA A 38 20.07 1.98 -7.87
N GLY A 39 19.79 1.20 -6.83
CA GLY A 39 20.51 1.25 -5.56
C GLY A 39 20.00 2.30 -4.56
N GLY A 40 19.06 3.16 -4.97
CA GLY A 40 18.44 4.14 -4.08
C GLY A 40 17.28 3.58 -3.26
N GLU A 41 16.83 4.36 -2.29
CA GLU A 41 15.63 4.08 -1.49
C GLU A 41 14.59 5.18 -1.73
N TYR A 42 13.33 4.79 -1.92
CA TYR A 42 12.26 5.73 -2.26
C TYR A 42 11.01 5.51 -1.43
N GLU A 43 10.34 6.60 -1.10
CA GLU A 43 9.07 6.56 -0.41
C GLU A 43 7.96 6.02 -1.33
N VAL A 44 7.13 5.14 -0.77
CA VAL A 44 5.88 4.69 -1.35
C VAL A 44 4.79 4.82 -0.30
N ALA A 45 3.56 5.05 -0.74
CA ALA A 45 2.42 5.19 0.16
C ALA A 45 1.18 4.56 -0.43
N TRP A 46 0.30 4.08 0.44
CA TRP A 46 -1.02 3.61 0.10
C TRP A 46 -2.03 4.02 1.17
N VAL A 47 -3.30 4.04 0.79
CA VAL A 47 -4.42 4.33 1.69
C VAL A 47 -5.35 3.14 1.69
N ILE A 48 -6.02 2.92 2.81
CA ILE A 48 -7.00 1.86 2.98
C ILE A 48 -8.37 2.49 3.17
N GLN A 49 -9.40 1.90 2.55
CA GLN A 49 -10.79 2.33 2.72
C GLN A 49 -11.63 1.29 3.45
N ALA A 50 -11.49 0.01 3.11
CA ALA A 50 -12.07 -1.09 3.85
C ALA A 50 -10.91 -1.87 4.50
N ASN A 51 -11.01 -2.21 5.78
CA ASN A 51 -9.92 -2.89 6.46
C ASN A 51 -10.25 -4.38 6.62
N HIS A 52 -9.73 -5.20 5.70
CA HIS A 52 -9.78 -6.67 5.79
C HIS A 52 -8.44 -7.29 6.26
N GLY A 53 -7.58 -6.48 6.87
CA GLY A 53 -6.32 -6.93 7.46
C GLY A 53 -5.30 -7.42 6.43
N GLY A 54 -4.44 -8.34 6.86
CA GLY A 54 -3.49 -9.01 5.97
C GLY A 54 -2.15 -8.31 5.80
N GLY A 55 -1.46 -8.68 4.72
CA GLY A 55 -0.10 -8.23 4.44
C GLY A 55 0.07 -7.78 2.99
N TYR A 56 0.98 -6.84 2.78
CA TYR A 56 1.22 -6.22 1.48
C TYR A 56 2.68 -6.25 1.06
N SER A 57 2.91 -6.15 -0.24
CA SER A 57 4.21 -6.17 -0.90
C SER A 57 4.27 -5.16 -2.04
N TYR A 58 5.49 -4.76 -2.39
CA TYR A 58 5.81 -3.98 -3.58
C TYR A 58 6.66 -4.78 -4.56
N ARG A 59 6.36 -4.67 -5.85
CA ARG A 59 7.01 -5.40 -6.93
C ARG A 59 7.15 -4.51 -8.17
N LEU A 60 8.15 -4.79 -9.01
CA LEU A 60 8.33 -4.14 -10.29
C LEU A 60 8.07 -5.10 -11.45
N CYS A 61 7.70 -4.55 -12.61
CA CYS A 61 7.71 -5.27 -13.88
C CYS A 61 8.11 -4.27 -14.98
N PRO A 62 8.98 -4.62 -15.94
CA PRO A 62 9.32 -3.72 -17.03
C PRO A 62 8.06 -3.34 -17.81
N ALA A 63 7.88 -2.05 -18.12
CA ALA A 63 6.65 -1.56 -18.74
C ALA A 63 6.39 -2.17 -20.14
N GLY A 64 7.45 -2.60 -20.84
CA GLY A 64 7.37 -3.29 -22.13
C GLY A 64 7.05 -4.78 -22.06
N SER A 65 7.00 -5.37 -20.86
CA SER A 65 6.73 -6.80 -20.66
C SER A 65 5.23 -7.09 -20.55
N ALA A 66 4.87 -8.37 -20.55
CA ALA A 66 3.54 -8.79 -20.15
C ALA A 66 3.35 -8.51 -18.65
N LEU A 67 2.55 -7.49 -18.33
CA LEU A 67 2.24 -7.09 -16.95
C LEU A 67 1.33 -8.12 -16.26
N ASN A 68 1.92 -9.20 -15.75
CA ASN A 68 1.27 -10.30 -15.04
C ASN A 68 1.99 -10.63 -13.73
N GLU A 69 1.39 -11.50 -12.91
CA GLU A 69 1.94 -11.88 -11.60
C GLU A 69 3.34 -12.49 -11.69
N ASP A 70 3.65 -13.28 -12.73
CA ASP A 70 4.97 -13.90 -12.89
C ASP A 70 6.05 -12.84 -13.10
N CYS A 71 5.76 -11.82 -13.93
CA CYS A 71 6.66 -10.69 -14.13
C CYS A 71 6.90 -9.94 -12.81
N PHE A 72 5.83 -9.60 -12.08
CA PHE A 72 5.95 -8.89 -10.81
C PHE A 72 6.71 -9.71 -9.76
N ASN A 73 6.47 -11.01 -9.67
CA ASN A 73 7.17 -11.90 -8.74
C ASN A 73 8.66 -12.09 -9.10
N SER A 74 9.08 -11.74 -10.31
CA SER A 74 10.49 -11.76 -10.71
C SER A 74 11.29 -10.56 -10.20
N TYR A 75 10.62 -9.48 -9.77
CA TYR A 75 11.28 -8.27 -9.24
C TYR A 75 10.60 -7.76 -7.95
N PRO A 76 10.66 -8.52 -6.85
CA PRO A 76 10.22 -8.03 -5.56
C PRO A 76 11.09 -6.88 -5.06
N LEU A 77 10.47 -5.92 -4.39
CA LEU A 77 11.17 -4.85 -3.69
C LEU A 77 11.19 -5.12 -2.19
N GLU A 78 12.34 -4.92 -1.58
CA GLU A 78 12.47 -4.91 -0.13
C GLU A 78 11.96 -3.60 0.43
N MET A 79 11.14 -3.67 1.48
CA MET A 79 10.74 -2.50 2.26
C MET A 79 11.72 -2.32 3.42
N VAL A 80 12.41 -1.19 3.47
CA VAL A 80 13.53 -0.92 4.38
C VAL A 80 13.17 0.12 5.44
N GLY A 81 13.88 0.07 6.57
CA GLY A 81 13.70 1.01 7.68
C GLY A 81 12.32 0.98 8.33
N ARG A 82 12.00 2.03 9.08
CA ARG A 82 10.71 2.20 9.76
C ARG A 82 9.61 2.58 8.77
N SER A 83 8.39 2.15 9.04
CA SER A 83 7.19 2.66 8.37
C SER A 83 6.70 3.91 9.08
N ALA A 84 5.75 4.62 8.47
CA ALA A 84 5.04 5.72 9.11
C ALA A 84 3.56 5.74 8.75
N LEU A 85 2.75 6.26 9.67
CA LEU A 85 1.42 6.78 9.34
C LEU A 85 1.54 8.26 9.01
N ARG A 86 0.87 8.73 7.95
CA ARG A 86 0.90 10.15 7.54
C ARG A 86 -0.51 10.71 7.31
N TRP A 87 -0.82 11.82 7.96
CA TRP A 87 -2.11 12.52 7.81
C TRP A 87 -1.94 13.88 7.14
N GLY A 88 -2.81 14.18 6.17
CA GLY A 88 -2.76 15.43 5.42
C GLY A 88 -1.79 15.43 4.23
N GLY A 89 -1.35 14.25 3.77
CA GLY A 89 -0.46 14.09 2.63
C GLY A 89 0.99 14.51 2.89
N VAL A 90 1.76 14.73 1.81
CA VAL A 90 3.18 15.12 1.89
C VAL A 90 3.34 16.43 2.67
N GLY A 91 4.22 16.42 3.67
CA GLY A 91 4.41 17.54 4.61
C GLY A 91 3.41 17.56 5.79
N GLY A 92 2.45 16.64 5.79
CA GLY A 92 1.51 16.43 6.89
C GLY A 92 2.15 15.78 8.12
N ARG A 93 1.32 15.56 9.16
CA ARG A 93 1.77 14.94 10.42
C ARG A 93 2.17 13.49 10.15
N THR A 94 3.32 13.09 10.68
CA THR A 94 3.82 11.72 10.59
C THR A 94 3.96 11.07 11.96
N LEU A 95 3.74 9.75 12.02
CA LEU A 95 4.00 8.91 13.17
C LEU A 95 4.81 7.69 12.73
N PRO A 96 6.13 7.64 13.01
CA PRO A 96 6.97 6.49 12.65
C PRO A 96 6.74 5.31 13.60
N PHE A 97 6.78 4.09 13.08
CA PHE A 97 6.64 2.86 13.86
C PHE A 97 7.52 1.74 13.28
N ASP A 98 7.80 0.72 14.10
CA ASP A 98 8.56 -0.46 13.67
C ASP A 98 7.62 -1.46 13.00
N PRO A 99 7.80 -1.78 11.70
CA PRO A 99 6.87 -2.63 10.98
C PRO A 99 7.07 -4.11 11.30
N VAL A 100 5.97 -4.86 11.28
CA VAL A 100 6.02 -6.33 11.29
C VAL A 100 6.26 -6.81 9.86
N THR A 101 7.43 -7.38 9.62
CA THR A 101 7.86 -7.89 8.32
C THR A 101 7.92 -9.41 8.34
N VAL A 102 7.45 -10.06 7.28
CA VAL A 102 7.49 -11.52 7.12
C VAL A 102 8.06 -11.87 5.74
N THR A 103 8.91 -12.88 5.69
CA THR A 103 9.56 -13.39 4.47
C THR A 103 9.34 -14.90 4.27
N GLU A 104 8.95 -15.60 5.33
CA GLU A 104 8.59 -17.02 5.29
C GLU A 104 7.08 -17.19 5.05
N GLY A 105 6.70 -18.19 4.26
CA GLY A 105 5.29 -18.49 3.96
C GLY A 105 4.59 -17.49 3.03
N THR A 106 5.29 -16.45 2.56
CA THR A 106 4.77 -15.46 1.61
C THR A 106 4.77 -16.01 0.17
N LYS A 107 3.82 -15.57 -0.66
CA LYS A 107 3.79 -15.94 -2.09
C LYS A 107 5.12 -15.56 -2.76
N ALA A 108 5.72 -16.51 -3.47
CA ALA A 108 6.99 -16.37 -4.19
C ALA A 108 8.19 -15.93 -3.31
N GLY A 109 8.14 -16.13 -1.99
CA GLY A 109 9.21 -15.73 -1.07
C GLY A 109 9.42 -14.21 -0.98
N VAL A 110 8.42 -13.43 -1.41
CA VAL A 110 8.48 -11.97 -1.43
C VAL A 110 8.20 -11.43 -0.03
N MET A 111 9.06 -10.55 0.46
CA MET A 111 8.85 -9.82 1.72
C MET A 111 7.48 -9.14 1.76
N TRP A 112 6.73 -9.36 2.85
CA TRP A 112 5.51 -8.62 3.15
C TRP A 112 5.68 -7.77 4.41
N ARG A 113 4.94 -6.67 4.48
CA ARG A 113 4.65 -5.97 5.74
C ARG A 113 3.19 -6.19 6.11
N ARG A 114 2.93 -6.37 7.40
CA ARG A 114 1.55 -6.43 7.92
C ARG A 114 0.88 -5.07 7.74
N ASN A 115 -0.39 -5.06 7.34
CA ASN A 115 -1.24 -3.88 7.46
C ASN A 115 -1.18 -3.36 8.91
N PRO A 116 -0.73 -2.11 9.16
CA PRO A 116 -0.50 -1.62 10.52
C PRO A 116 -1.79 -1.14 11.21
N VAL A 117 -2.93 -1.14 10.51
CA VAL A 117 -4.20 -0.65 11.03
C VAL A 117 -4.98 -1.82 11.64
N PRO A 118 -5.07 -1.93 12.97
CA PRO A 118 -5.89 -2.98 13.56
C PRO A 118 -7.36 -2.68 13.28
N ARG A 119 -8.15 -3.74 13.09
CA ARG A 119 -9.60 -3.65 12.98
C ARG A 119 -10.19 -3.40 14.38
N ALA A 120 -10.08 -2.17 14.85
CA ALA A 120 -10.61 -1.71 16.14
C ALA A 120 -11.43 -0.43 15.92
N TRP A 121 -12.65 -0.40 16.42
CA TRP A 121 -13.59 0.71 16.22
C TRP A 121 -14.66 0.73 17.32
N LYS A 122 -15.25 1.90 17.56
CA LYS A 122 -16.43 2.06 18.41
C LYS A 122 -17.68 2.29 17.57
N THR A 123 -18.80 1.79 18.07
CA THR A 123 -20.11 2.17 17.58
C THR A 123 -20.38 3.63 17.93
N LYS A 124 -21.38 4.23 17.27
CA LYS A 124 -21.88 5.58 17.59
C LYS A 124 -22.24 5.80 19.08
N ASP A 125 -22.49 4.73 19.83
CA ASP A 125 -22.85 4.77 21.25
C ASP A 125 -21.61 4.60 22.16
N GLY A 126 -20.41 4.66 21.60
CA GLY A 126 -19.13 4.55 22.32
C GLY A 126 -18.75 3.14 22.77
N LYS A 127 -19.49 2.10 22.35
CA LYS A 127 -19.19 0.70 22.65
C LYS A 127 -18.22 0.15 21.61
N TRP A 128 -17.29 -0.71 22.01
CA TRP A 128 -16.47 -1.45 21.05
C TRP A 128 -17.36 -2.30 20.13
N GLY A 129 -17.11 -2.22 18.83
CA GLY A 129 -17.78 -3.04 17.83
C GLY A 129 -17.55 -4.53 18.05
N GLN A 130 -18.51 -5.36 17.67
CA GLN A 130 -18.32 -6.82 17.71
C GLN A 130 -17.20 -7.21 16.74
N GLY A 131 -16.19 -7.94 17.22
CA GLY A 131 -15.00 -8.25 16.44
C GLY A 131 -13.90 -7.16 16.50
N SER A 132 -14.18 -6.01 17.12
CA SER A 132 -13.24 -4.91 17.23
C SER A 132 -12.30 -5.08 18.43
N ASN A 133 -11.04 -4.67 18.25
CA ASN A 133 -10.00 -4.57 19.29
C ASN A 133 -9.48 -5.91 19.85
N HIS A 134 -8.15 -6.03 19.88
CA HIS A 134 -7.40 -7.09 20.57
C HIS A 134 -7.89 -7.34 22.01
N LEU A 135 -8.29 -6.29 22.73
CA LEU A 135 -8.76 -6.41 24.12
C LEU A 135 -10.11 -7.14 24.27
N GLN A 136 -10.94 -7.20 23.22
CA GLN A 136 -12.23 -7.88 23.25
C GLN A 136 -12.19 -9.27 22.64
N THR A 137 -11.45 -9.44 21.54
CA THR A 137 -11.42 -10.70 20.79
C THR A 137 -10.19 -11.55 21.07
N GLY A 138 -9.09 -10.94 21.53
CA GLY A 138 -7.76 -11.56 21.55
C GLY A 138 -7.14 -11.76 20.16
N MET A 139 -7.88 -11.45 19.09
CA MET A 139 -7.52 -11.81 17.70
C MET A 139 -6.85 -10.67 16.93
N GLY A 140 -6.89 -9.43 17.44
CA GLY A 140 -6.22 -8.27 16.84
C GLY A 140 -4.81 -8.01 17.40
N PHE A 141 -4.19 -6.92 16.96
CA PHE A 141 -2.93 -6.40 17.53
C PHE A 141 -3.13 -4.98 18.09
N GLN A 142 -2.19 -4.54 18.94
CA GLN A 142 -2.23 -3.20 19.53
C GLN A 142 -2.04 -2.11 18.45
N PRO A 143 -2.86 -1.04 18.44
CA PRO A 143 -2.66 0.10 17.56
C PRO A 143 -1.26 0.71 17.71
N VAL A 144 -0.71 1.21 16.60
CA VAL A 144 0.59 1.92 16.61
C VAL A 144 0.47 3.36 17.12
N CYS A 145 -0.75 3.87 17.32
CA CYS A 145 -1.02 5.18 17.87
C CYS A 145 -2.11 5.11 18.94
N GLU A 146 -2.17 6.10 19.83
CA GLU A 146 -3.30 6.26 20.74
C GLU A 146 -4.56 6.66 19.95
N ASP A 147 -5.47 5.70 19.80
CA ASP A 147 -6.76 5.90 19.15
C ASP A 147 -7.84 5.20 19.99
N HIS A 148 -8.88 5.96 20.34
CA HIS A 148 -9.99 5.45 21.14
C HIS A 148 -11.09 4.80 20.29
N GLY A 149 -10.80 4.43 19.05
CA GLY A 149 -11.71 3.74 18.14
C GLY A 149 -12.70 4.68 17.47
N MET A 150 -12.27 5.89 17.13
CA MET A 150 -13.13 6.94 16.56
C MET A 150 -13.01 7.01 15.04
N ASP A 151 -13.06 5.87 14.35
CA ASP A 151 -13.12 5.84 12.89
C ASP A 151 -14.43 6.52 12.46
N ARG A 152 -14.31 7.63 11.71
CA ARG A 152 -15.43 8.47 11.20
C ARG A 152 -15.98 9.57 12.09
N GLU A 153 -15.46 9.81 13.30
CA GLU A 153 -15.86 11.00 14.08
C GLU A 153 -15.18 12.30 13.59
N GLY A 154 -14.57 12.29 12.41
CA GLY A 154 -13.82 13.44 11.89
C GLY A 154 -12.53 13.75 12.67
N THR A 155 -12.09 12.82 13.52
CA THR A 155 -10.80 12.94 14.20
C THR A 155 -9.70 12.86 13.15
N GLN A 156 -8.89 13.91 13.04
CA GLN A 156 -7.91 14.06 11.95
C GLN A 156 -6.76 13.04 12.01
N GLN A 157 -6.77 12.11 12.97
CA GLN A 157 -5.59 11.35 13.38
C GLN A 157 -5.88 9.87 13.74
N SER A 158 -7.06 9.36 13.39
CA SER A 158 -7.39 7.95 13.65
C SER A 158 -6.41 7.01 12.92
N CYS A 159 -6.00 5.94 13.61
CA CYS A 159 -5.11 4.88 13.11
C CYS A 159 -5.69 3.48 13.35
N THR A 160 -6.97 3.40 13.68
CA THR A 160 -7.74 2.17 13.87
C THR A 160 -9.03 2.28 13.06
N GLY A 161 -9.62 1.16 12.68
CA GLY A 161 -10.96 1.19 12.08
C GLY A 161 -11.29 -0.06 11.28
N GLU A 162 -12.59 -0.32 11.13
CA GLU A 162 -13.12 -1.21 10.10
C GLU A 162 -13.11 -0.52 8.74
N TRP A 163 -13.43 0.77 8.76
CA TRP A 163 -13.32 1.66 7.61
C TRP A 163 -12.01 2.41 7.76
N GLY A 164 -11.20 2.36 6.72
CA GLY A 164 -9.88 2.96 6.76
C GLY A 164 -9.98 4.45 7.10
N PRO A 165 -9.08 4.97 7.93
CA PRO A 165 -9.03 6.40 8.22
C PRO A 165 -8.78 7.14 6.90
N TYR A 166 -9.84 7.76 6.36
CA TYR A 166 -9.91 8.30 5.00
C TYR A 166 -8.84 9.35 4.64
N ASN A 167 -8.06 9.83 5.62
CA ASN A 167 -6.99 10.80 5.45
C ASN A 167 -5.66 10.33 6.06
N MET A 168 -5.42 9.02 6.10
CA MET A 168 -4.19 8.43 6.61
C MET A 168 -3.52 7.56 5.54
N GLU A 169 -2.27 7.89 5.24
CA GLU A 169 -1.39 7.10 4.41
C GLU A 169 -0.58 6.15 5.27
N ILE A 170 -0.41 4.92 4.79
CA ILE A 170 0.60 3.99 5.26
C ILE A 170 1.81 4.21 4.35
N VAL A 171 2.93 4.62 4.94
CA VAL A 171 4.13 5.05 4.24
C VAL A 171 5.27 4.11 4.53
N ASP A 172 5.95 3.67 3.48
CA ASP A 172 7.13 2.81 3.53
C ASP A 172 8.25 3.38 2.66
N ARG A 173 9.45 2.82 2.81
CA ARG A 173 10.54 3.00 1.86
C ARG A 173 10.85 1.68 1.18
N VAL A 174 11.01 1.71 -0.14
CA VAL A 174 11.46 0.56 -0.93
C VAL A 174 12.88 0.76 -1.40
N ALA A 175 13.70 -0.29 -1.30
CA ALA A 175 15.05 -0.30 -1.84
C ALA A 175 15.02 -0.80 -3.30
N ILE A 176 15.64 -0.05 -4.19
CA ILE A 176 15.75 -0.41 -5.62
C ILE A 176 17.04 -1.23 -5.83
N PRO A 177 16.97 -2.44 -6.42
CA PRO A 177 18.18 -3.25 -6.64
C PRO A 177 19.25 -2.47 -7.42
N LYS A 178 20.51 -2.55 -6.98
CA LYS A 178 21.64 -1.84 -7.61
C LYS A 178 21.86 -2.22 -9.08
N ASN A 179 21.55 -3.47 -9.43
CA ASN A 179 21.68 -4.03 -10.76
C ASN A 179 20.38 -3.93 -11.58
N LEU A 180 19.35 -3.24 -11.08
CA LEU A 180 18.11 -3.07 -11.83
C LEU A 180 18.39 -2.24 -13.11
N PRO A 181 18.06 -2.74 -14.31
CA PRO A 181 18.29 -2.00 -15.54
C PRO A 181 17.52 -0.68 -15.58
N ALA A 182 18.16 0.34 -16.14
CA ALA A 182 17.49 1.59 -16.44
C ALA A 182 16.35 1.37 -17.45
N GLY A 183 15.23 2.09 -17.28
CA GLY A 183 14.10 2.00 -18.18
C GLY A 183 12.78 2.39 -17.53
N GLU A 184 11.70 2.11 -18.25
CA GLU A 184 10.33 2.31 -17.76
C GLU A 184 9.84 1.05 -17.06
N TRP A 185 9.31 1.22 -15.86
CA TRP A 185 8.84 0.15 -15.00
C TRP A 185 7.44 0.47 -14.48
N VAL A 186 6.70 -0.58 -14.16
CA VAL A 186 5.43 -0.49 -13.43
C VAL A 186 5.66 -1.01 -12.01
N LEU A 187 5.38 -0.18 -11.02
CA LEU A 187 5.30 -0.55 -9.62
C LEU A 187 3.93 -1.14 -9.32
N ASN A 188 3.88 -2.33 -8.72
CA ASN A 188 2.68 -2.95 -8.19
C ASN A 188 2.72 -2.93 -6.66
N TRP A 189 1.68 -2.38 -6.06
CA TRP A 189 1.31 -2.65 -4.68
C TRP A 189 0.27 -3.77 -4.68
N ARG A 190 0.44 -4.75 -3.81
CA ARG A 190 -0.53 -5.84 -3.64
C ARG A 190 -0.68 -6.17 -2.17
N MET A 191 -1.92 -6.34 -1.73
CA MET A 191 -2.31 -6.79 -0.40
C MET A 191 -3.18 -8.05 -0.48
N ASP A 192 -2.76 -9.10 0.20
CA ASP A 192 -3.55 -10.30 0.42
C ASP A 192 -4.28 -10.14 1.75
N GLN A 193 -5.61 -10.19 1.72
CA GLN A 193 -6.44 -9.92 2.89
C GLN A 193 -6.42 -11.11 3.86
N GLU A 194 -6.51 -10.82 5.15
CA GLU A 194 -6.57 -11.83 6.21
C GLU A 194 -8.00 -12.37 6.39
N GLU A 195 -8.99 -11.47 6.34
CA GLU A 195 -10.37 -11.79 6.72
C GLU A 195 -11.24 -12.21 5.54
N SER A 196 -10.71 -12.19 4.32
CA SER A 196 -11.47 -12.49 3.11
C SER A 196 -10.59 -13.11 2.03
N ASN A 197 -11.23 -13.78 1.06
CA ASN A 197 -10.58 -14.32 -0.13
C ASN A 197 -10.35 -13.24 -1.20
N GLN A 198 -9.86 -12.07 -0.80
CA GLN A 198 -9.62 -10.94 -1.67
C GLN A 198 -8.13 -10.64 -1.82
N ILE A 199 -7.78 -10.16 -3.01
CA ILE A 199 -6.47 -9.57 -3.29
C ILE A 199 -6.74 -8.17 -3.84
N TRP A 200 -6.12 -7.16 -3.23
CA TRP A 200 -6.18 -5.79 -3.69
C TRP A 200 -4.86 -5.39 -4.30
N GLN A 201 -4.92 -4.69 -5.43
CA GLN A 201 -3.73 -4.28 -6.14
C GLN A 201 -3.91 -2.90 -6.75
N SER A 202 -2.81 -2.17 -6.85
CA SER A 202 -2.70 -0.92 -7.61
C SER A 202 -1.36 -0.87 -8.34
N CYS A 203 -1.30 -0.06 -9.39
CA CYS A 203 -0.10 0.08 -10.20
C CYS A 203 0.26 1.56 -10.43
N ALA A 204 1.56 1.85 -10.53
CA ALA A 204 2.08 3.18 -10.86
C ALA A 204 3.24 3.09 -11.86
N ASP A 205 3.31 4.05 -12.79
CA ASP A 205 4.43 4.17 -13.73
C ASP A 205 5.62 4.89 -13.07
N VAL A 206 6.81 4.29 -13.17
CA VAL A 206 8.08 4.80 -12.62
C VAL A 206 9.21 4.63 -13.63
N THR A 207 10.06 5.65 -13.75
CA THR A 207 11.29 5.56 -14.56
C THR A 207 12.47 5.28 -13.64
N VAL A 208 13.24 4.22 -13.92
CA VAL A 208 14.48 3.89 -13.22
C VAL A 208 15.67 4.34 -14.07
N ALA A 209 16.56 5.11 -13.46
CA ALA A 209 17.86 5.46 -14.01
C ALA A 209 18.94 4.48 -13.51
N ALA A 210 20.01 4.34 -14.29
CA ALA A 210 21.17 3.55 -13.88
C ALA A 210 21.76 4.11 -12.58
N ALA A 211 22.37 3.25 -11.77
CA ALA A 211 23.15 3.69 -10.63
C ALA A 211 24.24 4.66 -11.11
N ASP A 212 24.45 5.76 -10.38
CA ASP A 212 25.61 6.60 -10.62
C ASP A 212 26.85 5.81 -10.24
N VAL A 213 27.48 5.19 -11.24
CA VAL A 213 28.84 4.67 -11.11
C VAL A 213 29.71 5.91 -11.04
N GLY A 214 29.93 6.42 -9.82
CA GLY A 214 30.75 7.60 -9.59
C GLY A 214 32.00 7.52 -10.46
N ALA A 215 32.26 8.58 -11.22
CA ALA A 215 33.43 8.66 -12.08
C ALA A 215 34.64 8.18 -11.28
N VAL A 216 35.19 7.03 -11.68
CA VAL A 216 36.50 6.61 -11.22
C VAL A 216 37.43 7.68 -11.76
N LEU A 217 37.85 8.59 -10.88
CA LEU A 217 38.97 9.47 -11.17
C LEU A 217 40.17 8.53 -11.38
N VAL A 218 40.48 8.29 -12.65
CA VAL A 218 41.75 7.69 -13.09
C VAL A 218 42.84 8.73 -12.93
#